data_AF-X1TBX6-F1
#
_entry.id   AF-X1TBX6-F1
#
_cell.length_a   1.000
_cell.length_b   1.000
_cell.length_c   1.000
_cell.angle_alpha   90.00
_cell.angle_beta   90.00
_cell.angle_gamma   90.00
#
_symmetry.space_group_name_H-M   'P 1'
#
loop_
_entity.id
_entity.type
_entity.pdbx_description
1 polymer ?
#
loop_
_entity_poly.entity_id
_entity_poly.type
_entity_poly.pdbx_seq_one_letter_code
_entity_poly.pdbx_strand_id
1 'polypeptide(L)' 'MNKDITGPVDKVINVRVDLGARIIMTGNEVLGTADNLSIEVAESTTKELERLKSAHEIRLVKMPEK' A
#
# COMPACT_ATOMS: atom_id res chain seq x y z
N MET A 1 -6.05 -9.72 -38.24
CA MET A 1 -5.18 -9.10 -37.22
C MET A 1 -6.11 -8.63 -36.10
N ASN A 2 -6.37 -9.50 -35.12
CA ASN A 2 -7.25 -9.15 -34.00
C ASN A 2 -6.50 -8.14 -33.13
N LYS A 3 -7.13 -6.99 -32.88
CA LYS A 3 -6.62 -6.00 -31.94
C LYS A 3 -6.85 -6.57 -30.55
N ASP A 4 -5.79 -7.05 -29.92
CA ASP A 4 -5.82 -7.44 -28.52
C ASP A 4 -6.23 -6.21 -27.70
N ILE A 5 -7.45 -6.25 -27.16
CA ILE A 5 -7.93 -5.24 -26.21
C ILE A 5 -7.27 -5.57 -24.87
N THR A 6 -6.09 -5.00 -24.62
CA THR A 6 -5.48 -5.01 -23.28
C THR A 6 -6.16 -3.94 -22.43
N GLY A 7 -7.34 -4.25 -21.90
CA GLY A 7 -7.89 -3.52 -20.76
C GLY A 7 -6.95 -3.64 -19.54
N PRO A 8 -7.04 -2.76 -18.52
CA PRO A 8 -6.23 -2.91 -17.31
C PRO A 8 -6.69 -4.18 -16.59
N VAL A 9 -5.94 -5.28 -16.73
CA VAL A 9 -6.32 -6.62 -16.26
C VAL A 9 -6.30 -6.74 -14.73
N ASP A 10 -5.61 -5.83 -14.03
CA ASP A 10 -5.31 -5.97 -12.60
C ASP A 10 -5.60 -4.68 -11.83
N LYS A 11 -6.84 -4.21 -11.82
CA LYS A 11 -7.27 -3.17 -10.86
C LYS A 11 -8.06 -3.81 -9.73
N VAL A 12 -7.70 -3.42 -8.50
CA VAL A 12 -8.31 -3.88 -7.26
C VAL A 12 -8.82 -2.65 -6.51
N ILE A 13 -10.05 -2.71 -6.01
CA ILE A 13 -10.73 -1.60 -5.34
C ILE A 13 -11.25 -2.00 -3.96
N ASN A 14 -11.27 -1.05 -3.02
CA ASN A 14 -11.81 -1.20 -1.67
C ASN A 14 -11.32 -2.47 -0.95
N VAL A 15 -10.00 -2.68 -0.92
CA VAL A 15 -9.39 -3.85 -0.29
C VAL A 15 -8.75 -3.48 1.04
N ARG A 16 -9.00 -4.33 2.03
CA ARG A 16 -8.28 -4.32 3.30
C ARG A 16 -7.06 -5.23 3.19
N VAL A 17 -5.89 -4.69 3.51
CA VAL A 17 -4.62 -5.42 3.50
C VAL A 17 -4.11 -5.52 4.92
N ASP A 18 -4.00 -6.74 5.42
CA ASP A 18 -3.35 -7.00 6.70
C ASP A 18 -1.84 -7.11 6.50
N LEU A 19 -1.10 -6.37 7.33
CA LEU A 19 0.35 -6.30 7.32
C LEU A 19 0.91 -7.02 8.54
N GLY A 20 2.09 -7.61 8.36
CA GLY A 20 2.90 -8.10 9.49
C GLY A 20 3.53 -6.95 10.27
N ALA A 21 4.52 -7.27 11.11
CA ALA A 21 5.28 -6.26 11.84
C ALA A 21 5.98 -5.26 10.89
N ARG A 22 5.90 -3.97 11.19
CA ARG A 22 6.49 -2.86 10.41
C ARG A 22 7.21 -1.87 11.31
N ILE A 23 8.20 -1.19 10.74
CA ILE A 23 8.84 -0.02 11.35
C ILE A 23 8.01 1.22 11.02
N ILE A 24 7.69 2.03 12.03
CA ILE A 24 6.99 3.30 11.86
C ILE A 24 8.02 4.43 11.83
N MET A 25 8.00 5.24 10.78
CA MET A 25 8.97 6.32 10.57
C MET A 25 8.29 7.67 10.31
N THR A 26 8.95 8.75 10.73
CA THR A 26 8.66 10.13 10.30
C THR A 26 9.93 10.73 9.71
N GLY A 27 9.88 11.19 8.45
CA GLY A 27 11.10 11.59 7.74
C GLY A 27 12.13 10.45 7.72
N ASN A 28 13.28 10.67 8.36
CA ASN A 28 14.36 9.68 8.51
C ASN A 28 14.47 9.10 9.94
N GLU A 29 13.54 9.46 10.83
CA GLU A 29 13.54 9.03 12.22
C GLU A 29 12.63 7.81 12.43
N VAL A 30 13.12 6.84 13.18
CA VAL A 30 12.35 5.66 13.62
C VAL A 30 11.59 6.03 14.88
N LEU A 31 10.26 5.95 14.84
CA LEU A 31 9.40 6.21 15.99
C LEU A 31 9.09 4.95 16.79
N GLY A 32 9.14 3.78 16.15
CA GLY A 32 8.91 2.51 16.80
C GLY A 32 8.58 1.39 15.82
N THR A 33 8.04 0.31 16.35
CA THR A 33 7.51 -0.82 15.59
C THR A 33 6.03 -1.02 15.91
N ALA A 34 5.28 -1.54 14.95
CA ALA A 34 3.89 -1.90 15.13
C ALA A 34 3.62 -3.23 14.43
N ASP A 35 2.80 -4.08 15.04
CA ASP A 35 2.28 -5.32 14.48
C ASP A 35 0.76 -5.23 14.29
N ASN A 36 0.20 -6.23 13.59
CA ASN A 36 -1.24 -6.37 13.38
C ASN A 36 -1.93 -5.14 12.76
N LEU A 37 -1.27 -4.50 11.79
CA LEU A 37 -1.80 -3.33 11.10
C LEU A 37 -2.66 -3.77 9.91
N SER A 38 -3.80 -3.11 9.72
CA SER A 38 -4.59 -3.22 8.48
C SER A 38 -4.62 -1.87 7.77
N ILE A 39 -4.52 -1.88 6.44
CA ILE A 39 -4.65 -0.69 5.60
C ILE A 39 -5.83 -0.86 4.65
N GLU A 40 -6.68 0.17 4.56
CA GLU A 40 -7.72 0.27 3.55
C GLU A 40 -7.16 0.91 2.28
N VAL A 41 -7.23 0.19 1.17
CA VAL A 41 -6.75 0.61 -0.14
C VAL A 41 -7.94 0.86 -1.05
N ALA A 42 -8.17 2.13 -1.41
CA ALA A 42 -9.28 2.54 -2.26
C ALA A 42 -9.16 1.97 -3.68
N GLU A 43 -7.99 2.11 -4.31
CA GLU A 43 -7.68 1.58 -5.64
C GLU A 43 -6.18 1.28 -5.75
N SER A 44 -5.83 0.14 -6.33
CA SER A 44 -4.44 -0.23 -6.61
C SER A 44 -4.38 -1.34 -7.68
N THR A 45 -3.19 -1.58 -8.22
CA THR A 45 -2.94 -2.78 -9.02
C THR A 45 -2.49 -3.96 -8.17
N THR A 46 -2.66 -5.19 -8.65
CA THR A 46 -2.17 -6.40 -7.97
C THR A 46 -0.67 -6.28 -7.64
N LYS A 47 0.14 -5.77 -8.58
CA LYS A 47 1.59 -5.55 -8.39
C LYS A 47 1.90 -4.54 -7.29
N GLU A 48 1.12 -3.47 -7.19
CA GLU A 48 1.29 -2.46 -6.14
C GLU A 48 0.86 -2.98 -4.77
N LEU A 49 -0.21 -3.78 -4.69
CA LEU A 49 -0.61 -4.47 -3.46
C LEU A 49 0.48 -5.41 -2.95
N GLU A 50 1.14 -6.16 -3.84
CA GLU A 50 2.27 -7.01 -3.46
C GLU A 50 3.48 -6.18 -2.98
N ARG A 51 3.72 -5.00 -3.57
CA ARG A 51 4.72 -4.06 -3.06
C ARG A 51 4.35 -3.51 -1.69
N LEU A 52 3.08 -3.22 -1.44
CA LEU A 52 2.59 -2.77 -0.13
C LEU A 52 2.79 -3.86 0.93
N LYS A 53 2.43 -5.11 0.63
CA LYS A 53 2.61 -6.25 1.53
C LYS A 53 4.08 -6.55 1.85
N SER A 54 4.99 -6.31 0.91
CA SER A 54 6.42 -6.55 1.09
C SER A 54 7.20 -5.36 1.66
N ALA A 55 6.58 -4.19 1.77
CA ALA A 55 7.19 -3.03 2.44
C ALA A 55 7.45 -3.35 3.92
N HIS A 56 8.63 -3.02 4.43
CA HIS A 56 9.01 -3.24 5.84
C HIS A 56 8.78 -1.99 6.71
N GLU A 57 8.63 -0.83 6.07
CA GLU A 57 8.52 0.49 6.69
C GLU A 57 7.19 1.14 6.33
N ILE A 58 6.59 1.85 7.27
CA ILE A 58 5.48 2.78 7.05
C ILE A 58 5.99 4.19 7.36
N ARG A 59 5.95 5.06 6.35
CA ARG A 59 6.34 6.47 6.49
C ARG A 59 5.11 7.33 6.72
N LEU A 60 5.05 7.95 7.89
CA LEU A 60 4.01 8.90 8.24
C LEU A 60 4.27 10.22 7.51
N VAL A 61 3.26 10.70 6.81
CA VAL A 61 3.28 11.98 6.10
C VAL A 61 2.21 12.89 6.68
N LYS A 62 2.49 14.20 6.79
CA LYS A 62 1.48 15.18 7.19
C LYS A 62 0.44 15.27 6.08
N MET A 63 -0.83 15.04 6.41
CA MET A 63 -1.92 15.30 5.46
C MET A 63 -2.00 16.80 5.19
N PRO A 64 -2.16 17.23 3.93
CA PRO A 64 -2.41 18.64 3.64
C PRO A 64 -3.67 19.08 4.38
N GLU A 65 -3.56 20.20 5.10
CA GLU A 65 -4.72 20.87 5.69
C GLU A 65 -5.61 21.33 4.52
N LYS A 66 -6.89 20.96 4.56
CA LYS A 66 -7.86 21.35 3.53
C LYS A 66 -8.18 22.84 3.59
#